data_AF-A0A9D7QHP4-F1
#
_entry.id   AF-A0A9D7QHP4-F1
#
_cell.length_a   1.000
_cell.length_b   1.000
_cell.length_c   1.000
_cell.angle_alpha   90.00
_cell.angle_beta   90.00
_cell.angle_gamma   90.00
#
_symmetry.space_group_name_H-M   'P 1'
#
loop_
_entity.id
_entity.type
_entity.pdbx_description
1 polymer ?
#
loop_
_entity_poly.entity_id
_entity_poly.type
_entity_poly.pdbx_seq_one_letter_code
_entity_poly.pdbx_strand_id
1 'polypeptide(L)'
;MRDEASQLPVALICRRCGSDVVANSAQYDVFEGMHYVCFHYEFEHAGDPDVECEAGGCPAAGIALSSLSMRVNGCDISQAGNTVVPAILALRQLGCVVTIEGETTVARLRDAVFRADDPVAALGLVKLAETRHPWSASDAEIDEILREFGLNG
;
A
#
# COMPACT_ATOMS: atom_id res chain seq x y z
N MET A 1 -23.93 16.29 42.36
CA MET A 1 -22.95 15.18 42.41
C MET A 1 -23.40 14.16 41.38
N ARG A 2 -22.88 14.25 40.17
CA ARG A 2 -22.99 13.22 39.13
C ARG A 2 -21.56 12.99 38.67
N ASP A 3 -21.01 11.86 39.09
CA ASP A 3 -19.71 11.39 38.65
C ASP A 3 -19.87 10.89 37.20
N GLU A 4 -19.55 11.75 36.24
CA GLU A 4 -19.15 11.33 34.89
C GLU A 4 -17.69 10.83 34.95
N ALA A 5 -17.46 9.81 35.76
CA ALA A 5 -16.19 9.12 35.82
C ALA A 5 -16.00 8.36 34.49
N SER A 6 -15.28 8.99 33.56
CA SER A 6 -14.18 8.37 32.82
C SER A 6 -14.37 6.87 32.51
N GLN A 7 -15.30 6.54 31.62
CA GLN A 7 -15.24 5.24 30.94
C GLN A 7 -14.16 5.33 29.86
N LEU A 8 -12.92 5.10 30.28
CA LEU A 8 -11.88 4.67 29.34
C LEU A 8 -12.42 3.41 28.64
N PRO A 9 -12.36 3.32 27.30
CA PRO A 9 -12.82 2.13 26.58
C PRO A 9 -12.11 0.91 27.17
N VAL A 10 -12.89 -0.14 27.47
CA VAL A 10 -12.33 -1.40 27.96
C VAL A 10 -11.37 -1.92 26.90
N ALA A 11 -10.09 -2.05 27.25
CA ALA A 11 -9.10 -2.60 26.35
C ALA A 11 -9.51 -4.01 25.94
N LEU A 12 -9.65 -4.25 24.64
CA LEU A 12 -9.90 -5.58 24.09
C LEU A 12 -8.56 -6.32 24.08
N ILE A 13 -8.47 -7.44 24.79
CA ILE A 13 -7.20 -8.16 24.98
C ILE A 13 -7.17 -9.41 24.11
N CYS A 14 -6.15 -9.52 23.25
CA CYS A 14 -6.00 -10.69 22.38
C CYS A 14 -5.83 -11.97 23.20
N ARG A 15 -6.70 -12.97 22.98
CA ARG A 15 -6.66 -14.25 23.71
C ARG A 15 -5.40 -15.08 23.45
N ARG A 16 -4.70 -14.85 22.33
CA ARG A 16 -3.48 -15.58 21.98
C ARG A 16 -2.21 -14.97 22.57
N CYS A 17 -2.02 -13.66 22.40
CA CYS A 17 -0.76 -13.00 22.78
C CYS A 17 -0.86 -12.11 24.03
N GLY A 18 -2.08 -11.81 24.51
CA GLY A 18 -2.31 -11.01 25.72
C GLY A 18 -2.16 -9.49 25.54
N SER A 19 -1.88 -9.01 24.33
CA SER A 19 -1.77 -7.56 24.05
C SER A 19 -3.08 -6.95 23.56
N ASP A 20 -3.20 -5.63 23.68
CA ASP A 20 -4.35 -4.85 23.26
C ASP A 20 -4.64 -5.01 21.76
N VAL A 21 -5.91 -5.23 21.41
CA VAL A 21 -6.43 -5.28 20.05
C VAL A 21 -6.90 -3.89 19.63
N VAL A 22 -6.07 -3.20 18.85
CA VAL A 22 -6.36 -1.85 18.35
C VAL A 22 -6.85 -1.88 16.91
N ALA A 23 -6.04 -2.44 16.00
CA ALA A 23 -6.24 -2.32 14.55
C ALA A 23 -7.56 -2.94 14.05
N ASN A 24 -7.93 -4.10 14.57
CA ASN A 24 -9.16 -4.83 14.21
C ASN A 24 -10.18 -4.86 15.35
N SER A 25 -10.18 -3.86 16.24
CA SER A 25 -11.08 -3.79 17.41
C SER A 25 -12.57 -3.90 17.04
N ALA A 26 -12.99 -3.28 15.93
CA ALA A 26 -14.37 -3.37 15.44
C ALA A 26 -14.79 -4.77 14.96
N GLN A 27 -13.83 -5.67 14.74
CA GLN A 27 -14.03 -7.04 14.27
C GLN A 27 -13.56 -8.07 15.31
N TYR A 28 -13.39 -7.66 16.57
CA TYR A 28 -12.79 -8.49 17.62
C TYR A 28 -13.49 -9.84 17.81
N ASP A 29 -14.82 -9.86 17.82
CA ASP A 29 -15.59 -11.10 17.97
C ASP A 29 -15.51 -12.00 16.73
N VAL A 30 -15.35 -11.42 15.54
CA VAL A 30 -15.17 -12.19 14.28
C VAL A 30 -13.85 -12.98 14.32
N PHE A 31 -12.82 -12.42 14.97
CA PHE A 31 -11.51 -13.04 15.09
C PHE A 31 -11.33 -13.77 16.43
N GLU A 32 -12.42 -14.29 17.01
CA GLU A 32 -12.42 -15.10 18.24
C GLU A 32 -11.76 -14.41 19.45
N GLY A 33 -11.83 -13.08 19.49
CA GLY A 33 -11.18 -12.26 20.51
C GLY A 33 -9.67 -12.14 20.33
N MET A 34 -9.17 -12.11 19.10
CA MET A 34 -7.75 -12.00 18.78
C MET A 34 -7.45 -10.87 17.78
N HIS A 35 -6.17 -10.51 17.67
CA HIS A 35 -5.70 -9.79 16.48
C HIS A 35 -5.95 -10.64 15.23
N TYR A 36 -6.20 -10.01 14.08
CA TYR A 36 -6.31 -10.70 12.79
C TYR A 36 -5.11 -11.64 12.56
N VAL A 37 -3.88 -11.15 12.78
CA VAL A 37 -2.65 -11.95 12.62
C VAL A 37 -2.62 -13.15 13.57
N CYS A 38 -3.05 -12.97 14.82
CA CYS A 38 -3.10 -14.05 15.80
C CYS A 38 -4.14 -15.10 15.43
N PHE A 39 -5.32 -14.68 15.00
CA PHE A 39 -6.38 -15.56 14.51
C PHE A 39 -5.94 -16.31 13.26
N HIS A 40 -5.38 -15.60 12.28
CA HIS A 40 -4.94 -16.17 11.01
C HIS A 40 -3.94 -17.32 11.23
N TYR A 41 -2.91 -17.08 12.04
CA TYR A 41 -1.92 -18.12 12.33
C TYR A 41 -2.43 -19.23 13.26
N GLU A 42 -3.49 -19.01 14.03
CA GLU A 42 -4.06 -20.04 14.91
C GLU A 42 -5.02 -20.96 14.13
N PHE A 43 -5.81 -20.41 13.21
CA PHE A 43 -6.94 -21.13 12.61
C PHE A 43 -6.89 -21.27 11.08
N GLU A 44 -6.27 -20.33 10.36
CA GLU A 44 -6.32 -20.28 8.89
C GLU A 44 -5.01 -20.72 8.23
N HIS A 45 -3.88 -20.53 8.91
CA HIS A 45 -2.55 -20.73 8.35
C HIS A 45 -1.99 -22.13 8.66
N ALA A 46 -2.23 -23.07 7.75
CA ALA A 46 -1.63 -24.39 7.82
C ALA A 46 -0.28 -24.43 7.11
N GLY A 47 0.80 -24.76 7.84
CA GLY A 47 2.13 -24.94 7.27
C GLY A 47 3.20 -24.09 7.94
N ASP A 48 4.21 -23.73 7.16
CA ASP A 48 5.29 -22.85 7.60
C ASP A 48 4.76 -21.42 7.74
N PRO A 49 4.81 -20.80 8.95
CA PRO A 49 4.27 -19.47 9.19
C PRO A 49 4.95 -18.37 8.36
N ASP A 50 6.12 -18.63 7.77
CA ASP A 50 6.84 -17.67 6.95
C ASP A 50 6.51 -17.80 5.44
N VAL A 51 5.67 -18.77 5.05
CA VAL A 51 5.26 -19.01 3.67
C VAL A 51 3.85 -18.49 3.44
N GLU A 52 3.65 -17.64 2.44
CA GLU A 52 2.32 -17.12 2.09
C GLU A 52 1.31 -18.25 1.79
N CYS A 53 0.14 -18.20 2.45
CA CYS A 53 -0.99 -19.08 2.14
C CYS A 53 -1.97 -18.39 1.17
N GLU A 54 -2.91 -19.16 0.61
CA GLU A 54 -3.84 -18.69 -0.43
C GLU A 54 -4.98 -17.76 0.07
N ALA A 55 -4.92 -17.29 1.32
CA ALA A 55 -5.98 -16.48 1.94
C ALA A 55 -6.14 -15.05 1.39
N GLY A 56 -5.27 -14.60 0.47
CA GLY A 56 -5.39 -13.29 -0.20
C GLY A 56 -5.12 -12.07 0.69
N GLY A 57 -4.60 -12.28 1.91
CA GLY A 57 -4.22 -11.25 2.88
C GLY A 57 -3.25 -11.77 3.94
N CYS A 58 -2.53 -12.86 3.64
CA CYS A 58 -1.68 -13.55 4.59
C CYS A 58 -0.60 -12.60 5.16
N PRO A 59 -0.40 -12.54 6.48
CA PRO A 59 0.66 -11.73 7.08
C PRO A 59 2.07 -12.10 6.60
N ALA A 60 2.28 -13.36 6.18
CA ALA A 60 3.54 -13.85 5.62
C ALA A 60 3.84 -13.33 4.19
N ALA A 61 2.84 -12.82 3.46
CA ALA A 61 3.02 -12.30 2.10
C ALA A 61 4.11 -11.23 2.00
N GLY A 62 4.27 -10.43 3.06
CA GLY A 62 5.30 -9.39 3.15
C GLY A 62 6.73 -9.94 3.24
N ILE A 63 6.94 -11.18 3.67
CA ILE A 63 8.29 -11.77 3.84
C ILE A 63 8.96 -11.99 2.48
N ALA A 64 8.17 -12.36 1.46
CA ALA A 64 8.68 -12.49 0.09
C ALA A 64 9.08 -11.15 -0.54
N LEU A 65 8.63 -10.03 0.04
CA LEU A 65 8.96 -8.68 -0.43
C LEU A 65 10.01 -8.05 0.48
N SER A 66 11.25 -7.96 0.01
CA SER A 66 12.27 -7.19 0.72
C SER A 66 11.79 -5.74 0.96
N SER A 67 12.18 -5.17 2.11
CA SER A 67 11.87 -3.77 2.45
C SER A 67 12.28 -2.83 1.32
N LEU A 68 11.60 -1.69 1.19
CA LEU A 68 11.90 -0.73 0.13
C LEU A 68 13.38 -0.34 0.15
N SER A 69 13.93 -0.06 1.33
CA SER A 69 15.35 0.29 1.51
C SER A 69 16.31 -0.79 1.01
N MET A 70 15.96 -2.07 1.13
CA MET A 70 16.75 -3.16 0.56
C MET A 70 16.60 -3.25 -0.96
N ARG A 71 15.39 -3.06 -1.49
CA ARG A 71 15.13 -3.15 -2.94
C ARG A 71 15.79 -2.03 -3.74
N VAL A 72 15.87 -0.82 -3.19
CA VAL A 72 16.51 0.33 -3.86
C VAL A 72 17.99 0.49 -3.52
N ASN A 73 18.55 -0.39 -2.69
CA ASN A 73 19.88 -0.24 -2.12
C ASN A 73 20.96 0.03 -3.19
N GLY A 74 21.53 1.23 -3.17
CA GLY A 74 22.60 1.65 -4.09
C GLY A 74 22.14 2.01 -5.50
N CYS A 75 20.83 2.15 -5.76
CA CYS A 75 20.34 2.63 -7.05
C CYS A 75 20.64 4.12 -7.23
N ASP A 76 21.40 4.45 -8.27
CA ASP A 76 21.53 5.80 -8.82
C ASP A 76 20.94 5.78 -10.24
N ILE A 77 19.70 6.27 -10.36
CA ILE A 77 18.93 6.25 -11.61
C ILE A 77 18.45 7.66 -11.93
N SER A 78 18.55 8.04 -13.20
CA SER A 78 17.99 9.28 -13.73
C SER A 78 17.09 8.97 -14.91
N GLN A 79 16.07 9.81 -15.14
CA GLN A 79 15.18 9.64 -16.29
C GLN A 79 15.97 9.92 -17.58
N ALA A 80 16.15 8.87 -18.38
CA ALA A 80 16.88 8.92 -19.65
C ALA A 80 16.42 7.76 -20.55
N GLY A 81 16.98 7.65 -21.75
CA GLY A 81 16.58 6.60 -22.70
C GLY A 81 16.72 5.16 -22.17
N ASN A 82 17.65 4.91 -21.24
CA ASN A 82 17.87 3.59 -20.64
C ASN A 82 16.80 3.17 -19.61
N THR A 83 15.95 4.10 -19.11
CA THR A 83 14.90 3.76 -18.13
C THR A 83 13.56 3.40 -18.78
N VAL A 84 13.39 3.67 -20.08
CA VAL A 84 12.16 3.40 -20.85
C VAL A 84 11.77 1.92 -20.82
N VAL A 85 12.70 1.03 -21.20
CA VAL A 85 12.42 -0.42 -21.28
C VAL A 85 12.15 -1.01 -19.89
N PRO A 86 12.97 -0.75 -18.85
CA PRO A 86 12.65 -1.17 -17.48
C PRO A 86 11.27 -0.72 -17.00
N ALA A 87 10.85 0.51 -17.31
CA ALA A 87 9.54 1.00 -16.91
C ALA A 87 8.39 0.22 -17.57
N ILE A 88 8.49 -0.11 -18.87
CA ILE A 88 7.50 -0.96 -19.55
C ILE A 88 7.45 -2.36 -18.94
N LEU A 89 8.60 -2.95 -18.61
CA LEU A 89 8.65 -4.28 -17.97
C LEU A 89 8.02 -4.26 -16.58
N ALA A 90 8.30 -3.24 -15.77
CA ALA A 90 7.70 -3.07 -14.46
C ALA A 90 6.18 -2.89 -14.53
N LEU A 91 5.68 -2.07 -15.47
CA LEU A 91 4.24 -1.92 -15.72
C LEU A 91 3.58 -3.27 -16.04
N ARG A 92 4.20 -4.09 -16.90
CA ARG A 92 3.69 -5.43 -17.23
C ARG A 92 3.71 -6.38 -16.04
N GLN A 93 4.74 -6.31 -15.20
CA GLN A 93 4.83 -7.10 -13.97
C GLN A 93 3.72 -6.73 -12.97
N LEU A 94 3.27 -5.48 -12.97
CA LEU A 94 2.10 -5.01 -12.22
C LEU A 94 0.76 -5.43 -12.87
N GLY A 95 0.79 -6.17 -13.97
CA GLY A 95 -0.39 -6.62 -14.70
C GLY A 95 -0.97 -5.59 -15.69
N CYS A 96 -0.26 -4.49 -15.95
CA CYS A 96 -0.74 -3.49 -16.90
C CYS A 96 -0.56 -3.94 -18.36
N VAL A 97 -1.55 -3.63 -19.18
CA VAL A 97 -1.42 -3.59 -20.64
C VAL A 97 -0.90 -2.21 -21.04
N VAL A 98 0.25 -2.15 -21.70
CA VAL A 98 0.90 -0.88 -22.09
C VAL A 98 0.81 -0.68 -23.60
N THR A 99 0.34 0.49 -24.03
CA THR A 99 0.26 0.93 -25.43
C THR A 99 0.87 2.32 -25.59
N ILE A 100 1.41 2.61 -26.79
CA ILE A 100 1.86 3.95 -27.17
C ILE A 100 0.85 4.54 -28.16
N GLU A 101 0.20 5.63 -27.77
CA GLU A 101 -0.82 6.35 -28.53
C GLU A 101 -0.26 7.72 -28.94
N GLY A 102 0.39 7.80 -30.11
CA GLY A 102 1.12 9.00 -30.52
C GLY A 102 2.36 9.21 -29.64
N GLU A 103 2.43 10.35 -28.96
CA GLU A 103 3.49 10.66 -27.97
C GLU A 103 3.11 10.26 -26.54
N THR A 104 1.91 9.70 -26.33
CA THR A 104 1.44 9.33 -24.99
C THR A 104 1.64 7.84 -24.72
N THR A 105 2.28 7.53 -23.59
CA THR A 105 2.27 6.18 -23.03
C THR A 105 0.99 5.96 -22.21
N VAL A 106 0.32 4.84 -22.46
CA VAL A 106 -0.93 4.46 -21.79
C VAL A 106 -0.77 3.10 -21.13
N ALA A 107 -0.88 3.05 -19.81
CA ALA A 107 -0.93 1.81 -19.03
C ALA A 107 -2.35 1.55 -18.53
N ARG A 108 -2.90 0.35 -18.77
CA ARG A 108 -4.25 -0.04 -18.33
C ARG A 108 -4.19 -1.22 -17.37
N LEU A 109 -4.88 -1.13 -16.23
CA LEU A 109 -5.05 -2.22 -15.27
C LEU A 109 -6.53 -2.33 -14.92
N ARG A 110 -7.21 -3.38 -15.41
CA ARG A 110 -8.67 -3.52 -15.32
C ARG A 110 -9.38 -2.28 -15.89
N ASP A 111 -10.09 -1.53 -15.05
CA ASP A 111 -10.81 -0.30 -15.35
C ASP A 111 -9.96 0.98 -15.17
N ALA A 112 -8.78 0.87 -14.56
CA ALA A 112 -7.86 2.00 -14.38
C ALA A 112 -7.02 2.27 -15.63
N VAL A 113 -6.82 3.56 -15.95
CA VAL A 113 -6.03 4.03 -17.09
C VAL A 113 -5.09 5.14 -16.64
N PHE A 114 -3.80 4.97 -16.93
CA PHE A 114 -2.73 5.91 -16.61
C PHE A 114 -2.11 6.42 -17.91
N ARG A 115 -2.04 7.75 -18.08
CA ARG A 115 -1.57 8.41 -19.30
C ARG A 115 -0.46 9.39 -18.96
N ALA A 116 0.67 9.30 -19.65
CA ALA A 116 1.82 10.16 -19.44
C ALA A 116 2.68 10.26 -20.71
N ASP A 117 3.60 11.21 -20.72
CA ASP A 117 4.46 11.51 -21.88
C ASP A 117 5.49 10.40 -22.13
N ASP A 118 5.82 9.60 -21.13
CA ASP A 118 6.75 8.48 -21.26
C ASP A 118 6.43 7.32 -20.27
N PRO A 119 7.00 6.12 -20.48
CA PRO A 119 6.71 4.97 -19.63
C PRO A 119 7.14 5.09 -18.16
N VAL A 120 8.18 5.87 -17.85
CA VAL A 120 8.60 6.12 -16.46
C VAL A 120 7.56 6.97 -15.75
N ALA A 121 7.08 8.03 -16.40
CA ALA A 121 5.99 8.84 -15.87
C ALA A 121 4.69 8.03 -15.70
N ALA A 122 4.35 7.16 -16.66
CA ALA A 122 3.19 6.27 -16.53
C ALA A 122 3.34 5.29 -15.35
N LEU A 123 4.52 4.72 -15.15
CA LEU A 123 4.83 3.90 -13.96
C LEU A 123 4.71 4.70 -12.67
N GLY A 124 5.17 5.96 -12.68
CA GLY A 124 5.03 6.89 -11.56
C GLY A 124 3.57 7.12 -11.17
N LEU A 125 2.66 7.29 -12.15
CA LEU A 125 1.23 7.44 -11.89
C LEU A 125 0.61 6.18 -11.26
N VAL A 126 1.00 4.99 -11.72
CA VAL A 126 0.57 3.73 -11.11
C VAL A 126 1.02 3.66 -9.65
N LYS A 127 2.30 3.96 -9.37
CA LYS A 127 2.84 3.95 -8.01
C LYS A 127 2.22 5.03 -7.12
N LEU A 128 1.87 6.20 -7.66
CA LEU A 128 1.16 7.25 -6.92
C LEU A 128 -0.21 6.74 -6.45
N ALA A 129 -0.98 6.13 -7.36
CA ALA A 129 -2.30 5.58 -7.04
C ALA A 129 -2.24 4.38 -6.07
N GLU A 130 -1.18 3.59 -6.13
CA GLU A 130 -0.94 2.50 -5.17
C GLU A 130 -0.55 3.02 -3.78
N THR A 131 0.25 4.09 -3.72
CA THR A 131 0.80 4.61 -2.46
C THR A 131 -0.18 5.51 -1.72
N ARG A 132 -1.04 6.25 -2.43
CA ARG A 132 -1.96 7.22 -1.86
C ARG A 132 -3.38 6.99 -2.35
N HIS A 133 -4.33 6.81 -1.43
CA HIS A 133 -5.76 6.69 -1.73
C HIS A 133 -6.62 7.65 -0.87
N PRO A 134 -7.46 8.53 -1.46
CA PRO A 134 -7.49 8.84 -2.88
C PRO A 134 -6.15 9.45 -3.33
N TRP A 135 -5.77 9.23 -4.60
CA TRP A 135 -4.50 9.73 -5.12
C TRP A 135 -4.43 11.26 -5.15
N SER A 136 -5.59 11.92 -5.26
CA SER A 136 -5.72 13.36 -5.31
C SER A 136 -5.43 14.02 -3.96
N ALA A 137 -4.85 15.22 -4.02
CA ALA A 137 -4.78 16.14 -2.90
C ALA A 137 -6.05 17.00 -2.81
N SER A 138 -6.42 17.39 -1.59
CA SER A 138 -7.41 18.44 -1.34
C SER A 138 -6.83 19.82 -1.63
N ASP A 139 -7.67 20.83 -1.84
CA ASP A 139 -7.23 22.21 -2.09
C ASP A 139 -6.32 22.74 -0.96
N ALA A 140 -6.62 22.40 0.29
CA ALA A 140 -5.80 22.78 1.43
C ALA A 140 -4.40 22.13 1.40
N GLU A 141 -4.31 20.83 1.07
CA GLU A 141 -3.02 20.15 0.89
C GLU A 141 -2.24 20.74 -0.29
N ILE A 142 -2.94 21.11 -1.39
CA ILE A 142 -2.30 21.74 -2.55
C ILE A 142 -1.69 23.09 -2.16
N ASP A 143 -2.46 23.97 -1.51
CA ASP A 143 -2.00 25.30 -1.10
C ASP A 143 -0.84 25.22 -0.10
N GLU A 144 -0.87 24.24 0.80
CA GLU A 144 0.21 24.00 1.76
C GLU A 144 1.50 23.55 1.06
N ILE A 145 1.42 22.49 0.23
CA ILE A 145 2.59 21.91 -0.42
C ILE A 145 3.17 22.85 -1.48
N LEU A 146 2.34 23.49 -2.31
CA LEU A 146 2.87 24.45 -3.29
C LEU A 146 3.59 25.61 -2.58
N ARG A 147 3.09 26.07 -1.42
CA ARG A 147 3.75 27.13 -0.64
C ARG A 147 5.06 26.66 -0.04
N GLU A 148 5.09 25.45 0.51
CA GLU A 148 6.29 24.84 1.07
C GLU A 148 7.43 24.79 0.04
N PHE A 149 7.12 24.39 -1.19
CA PHE A 149 8.12 24.24 -2.26
C PHE A 149 8.28 25.48 -3.15
N GLY A 150 7.56 26.57 -2.88
CA GLY A 150 7.63 27.80 -3.69
C GLY A 150 7.10 27.61 -5.12
N LEU A 151 6.16 26.70 -5.32
CA LEU A 151 5.52 26.39 -6.60
C LEU A 151 4.22 27.17 -6.84
N ASN A 152 3.93 28.15 -5.98
CA ASN A 152 2.83 29.12 -6.10
C ASN A 152 3.18 30.16 -7.19
N GLY A 153 3.22 29.74 -8.46
CA GLY A 153 3.40 30.63 -9.62
C GLY A 153 2.12 31.36 -10.00
#